data_AF-A0A2P8APA9-F1
#
_entry.id   AF-A0A2P8APA9-F1
#
_cell.length_a   1.000
_cell.length_b   1.000
_cell.length_c   1.000
_cell.angle_alpha   90.00
_cell.angle_beta   90.00
_cell.angle_gamma   90.00
#
_symmetry.space_group_name_H-M   'P 1'
#
loop_
_entity.id
_entity.type
_entity.pdbx_description
1 polymer ?
#
loop_
_entity_poly.entity_id
_entity_poly.type
_entity_poly.pdbx_seq_one_letter_code
_entity_poly.pdbx_strand_id
1 'polypeptide(L)'
;MPAREHRRRGAQGRRERPRGAVADLTGRPLPETDDDPGGAVAQGGDVAWLGPYPDTGLAAGPVAPGARYEQREAVELAFVAAVQHLPGNQRAALLLFDVLGYSAAEIAAMLGTSAASVNSALARARRVLAERAPAATQQRTLRMLDDVRLRKVVTGYANALENGDADALVALLTEDVTWSMPPMPHWYRGRTAVLDFARSAPLGPCGSWRHLTTGANGQPAVAGYLRRGGTGPYLPWSVDVLTLRGDRIAGITSFLGAGHAAAFGLPDALPPGAAVPPPR
;
A
#
# COMPACT_ATOMS: atom_id res chain seq x y z
N MET A 1 77.22 -4.25 -11.81
CA MET A 1 76.94 -4.49 -13.25
C MET A 1 75.82 -5.52 -13.34
N PRO A 2 74.70 -5.31 -14.08
CA PRO A 2 73.82 -4.14 -14.23
C PRO A 2 72.30 -4.47 -14.03
N ALA A 3 71.47 -3.41 -14.11
CA ALA A 3 70.07 -3.26 -14.61
C ALA A 3 68.97 -4.30 -14.28
N ARG A 4 67.89 -3.93 -13.55
CA ARG A 4 66.60 -3.34 -14.01
C ARG A 4 65.83 -4.19 -15.04
N GLU A 5 64.62 -4.66 -14.69
CA GLU A 5 63.40 -4.32 -15.45
C GLU A 5 62.08 -4.56 -14.66
N HIS A 6 61.07 -3.86 -15.14
CA HIS A 6 59.76 -3.46 -14.62
C HIS A 6 58.64 -4.52 -14.60
N ARG A 7 57.57 -4.15 -13.85
CA ARG A 7 56.12 -4.48 -14.01
C ARG A 7 55.72 -5.90 -13.54
N ARG A 8 54.62 -6.12 -12.82
CA ARG A 8 53.29 -5.50 -12.85
C ARG A 8 52.62 -5.50 -11.46
N ARG A 9 51.96 -4.39 -11.13
CA ARG A 9 50.91 -4.31 -10.11
C ARG A 9 49.74 -5.23 -10.53
N GLY A 10 49.44 -6.24 -9.71
CA GLY A 10 48.16 -6.95 -9.77
C GLY A 10 47.12 -6.12 -9.02
N ALA A 11 46.19 -5.51 -9.76
CA ALA A 11 45.04 -4.83 -9.21
C ALA A 11 44.12 -5.86 -8.54
N GLN A 12 43.96 -5.73 -7.22
CA GLN A 12 42.97 -6.44 -6.42
C GLN A 12 41.59 -6.05 -6.95
N GLY A 13 40.98 -6.93 -7.75
CA GLY A 13 39.60 -6.77 -8.23
C GLY A 13 38.64 -6.71 -7.05
N ARG A 14 38.16 -5.51 -6.74
CA ARG A 14 37.07 -5.27 -5.81
C ARG A 14 35.83 -5.92 -6.44
N ARG A 15 35.45 -7.12 -5.97
CA ARG A 15 34.18 -7.75 -6.35
C ARG A 15 33.05 -6.86 -5.88
N GLU A 16 32.52 -6.04 -6.80
CA GLU A 16 31.27 -5.32 -6.61
C GLU A 16 30.16 -6.35 -6.40
N ARG A 17 29.43 -6.19 -5.29
CA ARG A 17 28.21 -6.96 -5.05
C ARG A 17 27.18 -6.49 -6.08
N PRO A 18 26.51 -7.39 -6.83
CA PRO A 18 25.49 -6.98 -7.78
C PRO A 18 24.35 -6.28 -7.03
N ARG A 19 24.03 -5.06 -7.48
CA ARG A 19 22.82 -4.32 -7.10
C ARG A 19 21.60 -5.22 -7.38
N GLY A 20 20.71 -5.35 -6.41
CA GLY A 20 19.51 -6.17 -6.55
C GLY A 20 18.68 -5.70 -7.73
N ALA A 21 18.64 -6.51 -8.79
CA ALA A 21 17.68 -6.32 -9.87
C ALA A 21 16.28 -6.63 -9.32
N VAL A 22 15.39 -5.64 -9.40
CA VAL A 22 13.96 -5.87 -9.17
C VAL A 22 13.43 -6.68 -10.35
N ALA A 23 12.97 -7.90 -10.05
CA ALA A 23 12.29 -8.74 -11.03
C ALA A 23 10.81 -8.38 -11.06
N ASP A 24 10.20 -8.46 -12.24
CA ASP A 24 8.75 -8.33 -12.39
C ASP A 24 8.02 -9.47 -11.62
N LEU A 25 6.70 -9.36 -11.46
CA LEU A 25 5.81 -10.30 -10.78
C LEU A 25 5.98 -11.75 -11.26
N THR A 26 6.49 -11.96 -12.48
CA THR A 26 6.79 -13.27 -13.08
C THR A 26 8.26 -13.73 -12.94
N GLY A 27 9.12 -12.98 -12.24
CA GLY A 27 10.54 -13.31 -12.09
C GLY A 27 11.41 -13.05 -13.34
N ARG A 28 10.93 -12.26 -14.31
CA ARG A 28 11.69 -11.90 -15.52
C ARG A 28 12.42 -10.56 -15.33
N PRO A 29 13.63 -10.39 -15.90
CA PRO A 29 14.22 -9.06 -16.07
C PRO A 29 13.32 -8.21 -16.95
N LEU A 30 13.08 -6.95 -16.56
CA LEU A 30 12.30 -6.01 -17.34
C LEU A 30 13.05 -5.71 -18.66
N PRO A 31 12.34 -5.64 -19.81
CA PRO A 31 12.95 -5.15 -21.04
C PRO A 31 13.28 -3.66 -20.88
N GLU A 32 14.53 -3.29 -21.18
CA GLU A 32 14.93 -1.89 -21.33
C GLU A 32 14.15 -1.30 -22.50
N THR A 33 13.17 -0.45 -22.22
CA THR A 33 12.50 0.33 -23.27
C THR A 33 13.35 1.56 -23.54
N ASP A 34 14.12 1.52 -24.62
CA ASP A 34 14.76 2.68 -25.24
C ASP A 34 13.67 3.61 -25.78
N ASP A 35 13.33 4.64 -25.02
CA ASP A 35 12.79 5.90 -25.54
C ASP A 35 12.98 6.98 -24.46
N ASP A 36 14.16 7.60 -24.46
CA ASP A 36 14.48 8.80 -23.68
C ASP A 36 14.77 9.96 -24.64
N PRO A 37 13.96 11.02 -24.65
CA PRO A 37 14.42 12.32 -25.05
C PRO A 37 14.45 13.25 -23.82
N GLY A 38 15.53 13.16 -23.05
CA GLY A 38 16.20 14.29 -22.45
C GLY A 38 15.44 15.01 -21.33
N GLY A 39 15.56 14.48 -20.12
CA GLY A 39 15.30 15.25 -18.90
C GLY A 39 15.92 14.54 -17.71
N ALA A 40 17.12 14.99 -17.30
CA ALA A 40 17.83 14.48 -16.13
C ALA A 40 16.90 14.32 -14.93
N VAL A 41 16.53 13.07 -14.61
CA VAL A 41 15.92 12.72 -13.34
C VAL A 41 16.95 12.99 -12.26
N ALA A 42 16.83 14.15 -11.62
CA ALA A 42 17.41 14.40 -10.33
C ALA A 42 17.07 13.19 -9.45
N GLN A 43 18.10 12.57 -8.86
CA GLN A 43 17.94 11.46 -7.93
C GLN A 43 17.10 11.95 -6.75
N GLY A 44 15.80 11.73 -6.83
CA GLY A 44 14.83 12.06 -5.81
C GLY A 44 15.11 11.21 -4.59
N GLY A 45 15.28 11.88 -3.44
CA GLY A 45 15.55 11.25 -2.16
C GLY A 45 14.59 10.11 -1.88
N ASP A 46 15.11 9.10 -1.18
CA ASP A 46 14.44 7.89 -0.73
C ASP A 46 13.10 8.25 -0.04
N VAL A 47 12.03 8.36 -0.82
CA VAL A 47 10.69 8.58 -0.29
C VAL A 47 10.32 7.26 0.35
N ALA A 48 10.46 7.18 1.67
CA ALA A 48 9.95 6.07 2.46
C ALA A 48 8.44 5.94 2.16
N TRP A 49 8.10 4.98 1.31
CA TRP A 49 6.71 4.68 0.99
C TRP A 49 6.03 4.15 2.24
N LEU A 50 4.91 4.77 2.59
CA LEU A 50 4.12 4.34 3.73
C LEU A 50 3.50 2.98 3.41
N GLY A 51 3.78 2.00 4.27
CA GLY A 51 3.17 0.68 4.20
C GLY A 51 1.73 0.67 4.75
N PRO A 52 1.02 -0.46 4.61
CA PRO A 52 -0.32 -0.60 5.16
C PRO A 52 -0.24 -0.71 6.69
N TYR A 53 -1.13 -0.02 7.39
CA TYR A 53 -1.20 -0.01 8.85
C TYR A 53 -2.36 -0.90 9.35
N PRO A 54 -2.11 -1.88 10.25
CA PRO A 54 -3.15 -2.77 10.75
C PRO A 54 -4.18 -2.04 11.61
N ASP A 55 -5.46 -2.36 11.43
CA ASP A 55 -6.55 -1.75 12.21
C ASP A 55 -6.52 -2.12 13.70
N THR A 56 -5.85 -3.22 14.07
CA THR A 56 -5.62 -3.60 15.46
C THR A 56 -4.82 -2.53 16.22
N GLY A 57 -3.90 -1.83 15.54
CA GLY A 57 -3.17 -0.69 16.09
C GLY A 57 -4.05 0.55 16.33
N LEU A 58 -5.13 0.70 15.56
CA LEU A 58 -6.09 1.81 15.71
C LEU A 58 -7.04 1.64 16.91
N ALA A 59 -7.19 0.42 17.43
CA ALA A 59 -8.07 0.12 18.56
C ALA A 59 -7.38 0.29 19.94
N ALA A 60 -6.05 0.39 19.97
CA ALA A 60 -5.25 0.33 21.20
C ALA A 60 -5.17 1.66 22.00
N GLY A 61 -5.83 2.74 21.53
CA GLY A 61 -5.85 4.03 22.22
C GLY A 61 -7.01 4.18 23.23
N PRO A 62 -6.79 4.81 24.41
CA PRO A 62 -7.84 5.14 25.37
C PRO A 62 -8.64 6.35 24.86
N VAL A 63 -9.48 6.15 23.85
CA VAL A 63 -10.20 7.23 23.18
C VAL A 63 -11.70 6.93 23.14
N ALA A 64 -12.51 7.95 23.45
CA ALA A 64 -13.97 7.90 23.38
C ALA A 64 -14.46 7.51 21.97
N PRO A 65 -15.65 6.90 21.81
CA PRO A 65 -16.13 6.41 20.52
C PRO A 65 -16.03 7.44 19.39
N GLY A 66 -16.41 8.70 19.66
CA GLY A 66 -16.30 9.85 18.75
C GLY A 66 -14.91 10.05 18.13
N ALA A 67 -13.89 10.12 18.98
CA ALA A 67 -12.52 10.38 18.53
C ALA A 67 -11.83 9.14 17.91
N ARG A 68 -12.35 7.92 18.14
CA ARG A 68 -11.97 6.75 17.34
C ARG A 68 -12.44 6.87 15.88
N TYR A 69 -13.57 7.52 15.64
CA TYR A 69 -14.08 7.73 14.27
C TYR A 69 -13.25 8.76 13.51
N GLU A 70 -12.91 9.87 14.16
CA GLU A 70 -12.03 10.91 13.59
C GLU A 70 -10.63 10.34 13.29
N GLN A 71 -10.08 9.52 14.19
CA GLN A 71 -8.79 8.88 13.99
C GLN A 71 -8.80 7.87 12.83
N ARG A 72 -9.89 7.12 12.61
CA ARG A 72 -10.02 6.20 11.45
C ARG A 72 -10.16 6.95 10.13
N GLU A 73 -10.93 8.04 10.09
CA GLU A 73 -11.02 8.92 8.92
C GLU A 73 -9.65 9.56 8.60
N ALA A 74 -8.88 9.93 9.63
CA ALA A 74 -7.54 10.47 9.49
C ALA A 74 -6.46 9.43 9.16
N VAL A 75 -6.76 8.12 9.10
CA VAL A 75 -5.78 7.09 8.72
C VAL A 75 -6.14 6.43 7.38
N GLU A 76 -7.23 6.88 6.72
CA GLU A 76 -7.60 6.40 5.39
C GLU A 76 -6.48 6.59 4.37
N LEU A 77 -6.40 5.71 3.37
CA LEU A 77 -5.40 5.80 2.30
C LEU A 77 -5.46 7.13 1.55
N ALA A 78 -6.65 7.69 1.35
CA ALA A 78 -6.82 9.00 0.73
C ALA A 78 -6.18 10.11 1.59
N PHE A 79 -6.31 10.04 2.92
CA PHE A 79 -5.61 10.94 3.82
C PHE A 79 -4.10 10.73 3.76
N VAL A 80 -3.64 9.48 3.85
CA VAL A 80 -2.21 9.12 3.76
C VAL A 80 -1.58 9.65 2.47
N ALA A 81 -2.22 9.42 1.33
CA ALA A 81 -1.78 9.90 0.03
C ALA A 81 -1.81 11.44 -0.04
N ALA A 82 -2.87 12.08 0.46
CA ALA A 82 -2.98 13.54 0.47
C ALA A 82 -1.90 14.20 1.36
N VAL A 83 -1.55 13.57 2.49
CA VAL A 83 -0.49 14.02 3.40
C VAL A 83 0.91 13.88 2.80
N GLN A 84 1.14 12.92 1.89
CA GLN A 84 2.42 12.82 1.17
C GLN A 84 2.72 14.07 0.32
N HIS A 85 1.69 14.81 -0.10
CA HIS A 85 1.84 16.04 -0.88
C HIS A 85 2.00 17.30 -0.02
N LEU A 86 1.91 17.20 1.30
CA LEU A 86 2.09 18.33 2.19
C LEU A 86 3.58 18.65 2.40
N PRO A 87 3.98 19.93 2.41
CA PRO A 87 5.27 20.37 2.90
C PRO A 87 5.52 19.87 4.33
N GLY A 88 6.78 19.58 4.69
CA GLY A 88 7.16 18.93 5.95
C GLY A 88 6.52 19.53 7.21
N ASN A 89 6.52 20.85 7.35
CA ASN A 89 5.94 21.53 8.52
C ASN A 89 4.40 21.47 8.56
N GLN A 90 3.74 21.49 7.39
CA GLN A 90 2.29 21.34 7.29
C GLN A 90 1.87 19.91 7.64
N ARG A 91 2.63 18.93 7.15
CA ARG A 91 2.47 17.52 7.52
C ARG A 91 2.67 17.29 9.01
N ALA A 92 3.75 17.80 9.59
CA ALA A 92 4.04 17.64 11.02
C ALA A 92 2.96 18.27 11.90
N ALA A 93 2.54 19.50 11.60
CA ALA A 93 1.49 20.19 12.34
C ALA A 93 0.16 19.41 12.29
N LEU A 94 -0.24 18.94 11.09
CA LEU A 94 -1.45 18.16 10.88
C LEU A 94 -1.43 16.84 11.67
N LEU A 95 -0.35 16.05 11.58
CA LEU A 95 -0.26 14.78 12.29
C LEU A 95 -0.27 14.95 13.81
N LEU A 96 0.47 15.93 14.32
CA LEU A 96 0.50 16.19 15.77
C LEU A 96 -0.85 16.66 16.30
N PHE A 97 -1.58 17.47 15.54
CA PHE A 97 -2.88 18.01 15.96
C PHE A 97 -4.04 17.04 15.71
N ASP A 98 -4.28 16.67 14.45
CA ASP A 98 -5.47 15.92 14.03
C ASP A 98 -5.35 14.40 14.29
N VAL A 99 -4.13 13.83 14.41
CA VAL A 99 -3.93 12.38 14.66
C VAL A 99 -3.52 12.09 16.10
N LEU A 100 -2.60 12.89 16.64
CA LEU A 100 -2.01 12.67 17.97
C LEU A 100 -2.65 13.53 19.07
N GLY A 101 -3.52 14.48 18.72
CA GLY A 101 -4.34 15.25 19.68
C GLY A 101 -3.59 16.33 20.46
N TYR A 102 -2.39 16.75 20.03
CA TYR A 102 -1.66 17.85 20.67
C TYR A 102 -2.29 19.21 20.35
N SER A 103 -2.22 20.13 21.31
CA SER A 103 -2.62 21.51 21.11
C SER A 103 -1.64 22.28 20.24
N ALA A 104 -2.08 23.37 19.59
CA ALA A 104 -1.21 24.22 18.77
C ALA A 104 -0.04 24.82 19.57
N ALA A 105 -0.20 25.02 20.88
CA ALA A 105 0.85 25.53 21.76
C ALA A 105 1.94 24.49 22.03
N GLU A 106 1.55 23.24 22.30
CA GLU A 106 2.49 22.12 22.48
C GLU A 106 3.27 21.85 21.19
N ILE A 107 2.57 21.85 20.05
CA ILE A 107 3.20 21.66 18.74
C ILE A 107 4.18 22.80 18.43
N ALA A 108 3.82 24.04 18.76
CA ALA A 108 4.70 25.19 18.57
C ALA A 108 6.01 25.03 19.37
N ALA A 109 5.92 24.55 20.61
CA ALA A 109 7.10 24.25 21.42
C ALA A 109 7.93 23.10 20.80
N MET A 110 7.30 22.03 20.33
CA MET A 110 7.98 20.89 19.71
C MET A 110 8.69 21.27 18.39
N LEU A 111 8.06 22.11 17.57
CA LEU A 111 8.57 22.50 16.25
C LEU A 111 9.44 23.77 16.29
N GLY A 112 9.70 24.35 17.47
CA GLY A 112 10.48 25.58 17.63
C GLY A 112 9.87 26.78 16.89
N THR A 113 8.54 26.89 16.88
CA THR A 113 7.80 27.93 16.16
C THR A 113 6.73 28.59 17.05
N SER A 114 5.86 29.43 16.48
CA SER A 114 4.74 30.05 17.21
C SER A 114 3.42 29.32 16.98
N ALA A 115 2.50 29.41 17.94
CA ALA A 115 1.15 28.84 17.77
C ALA A 115 0.41 29.42 16.55
N ALA A 116 0.67 30.68 16.19
CA ALA A 116 0.16 31.30 14.98
C ALA A 116 0.70 30.62 13.70
N SER A 117 1.98 30.28 13.69
CA SER A 117 2.62 29.53 12.59
C SER A 117 2.02 28.13 12.45
N VAL A 118 1.80 27.42 13.57
CA VAL A 118 1.12 26.11 13.60
C VAL A 118 -0.30 26.22 13.04
N ASN A 119 -1.09 27.19 13.49
CA ASN A 119 -2.46 27.39 13.00
C ASN A 119 -2.49 27.71 11.50
N SER A 120 -1.54 28.52 11.00
CA SER A 120 -1.39 28.79 9.57
C SER A 120 -0.99 27.53 8.78
N ALA A 121 -0.12 26.69 9.34
CA ALA A 121 0.26 25.42 8.73
C ALA A 121 -0.91 24.44 8.67
N LEU A 122 -1.71 24.33 9.74
CA LEU A 122 -2.93 23.52 9.80
C LEU A 122 -3.98 24.00 8.79
N ALA A 123 -4.23 25.30 8.69
CA ALA A 123 -5.19 25.85 7.73
C ALA A 123 -4.79 25.53 6.28
N ARG A 124 -3.50 25.67 5.95
CA ARG A 124 -2.97 25.33 4.62
C ARG A 124 -3.02 23.83 4.36
N ALA A 125 -2.66 23.01 5.35
CA ALA A 125 -2.74 21.56 5.26
C ALA A 125 -4.18 21.10 4.96
N ARG A 126 -5.15 21.57 5.75
CA ARG A 126 -6.57 21.24 5.56
C ARG A 126 -7.11 21.69 4.22
N ARG A 127 -6.65 22.83 3.68
CA ARG A 127 -7.00 23.27 2.33
C ARG A 127 -6.49 22.31 1.26
N VAL A 128 -5.21 21.91 1.33
CA VAL A 128 -4.64 20.94 0.39
C VAL A 128 -5.35 19.59 0.49
N LEU A 129 -5.72 19.16 1.70
CA LEU A 129 -6.55 17.98 1.90
C LEU A 129 -7.92 18.13 1.27
N ALA A 130 -8.62 19.26 1.48
CA ALA A 130 -9.95 19.49 0.91
C ALA A 130 -9.94 19.54 -0.63
N GLU A 131 -8.90 20.09 -1.24
CA GLU A 131 -8.73 20.12 -2.70
C GLU A 131 -8.46 18.71 -3.29
N ARG A 132 -7.95 17.77 -2.49
CA ARG A 132 -7.54 16.42 -2.93
C ARG A 132 -8.40 15.30 -2.35
N ALA A 133 -9.29 15.62 -1.42
CA ALA A 133 -10.14 14.64 -0.75
C ALA A 133 -11.21 14.11 -1.74
N PRO A 134 -11.48 12.80 -1.73
CA PRO A 134 -12.58 12.25 -2.50
C PRO A 134 -13.92 12.82 -2.01
N ALA A 135 -14.92 12.89 -2.92
CA ALA A 135 -16.25 13.44 -2.65
C ALA A 135 -17.00 12.77 -1.47
N ALA A 136 -16.63 11.53 -1.15
CA ALA A 136 -16.98 10.85 0.09
C ALA A 136 -15.75 10.12 0.62
N THR A 137 -15.54 10.21 1.95
CA THR A 137 -14.49 9.44 2.62
C THR A 137 -14.81 7.93 2.58
N GLN A 138 -13.79 7.10 2.72
CA GLN A 138 -13.97 5.66 2.76
C GLN A 138 -14.80 5.25 3.97
N GLN A 139 -14.57 5.82 5.15
CA GLN A 139 -15.37 5.57 6.35
C GLN A 139 -16.84 5.95 6.13
N ARG A 140 -17.13 7.08 5.46
CA ARG A 140 -18.52 7.46 5.17
C ARG A 140 -19.19 6.43 4.26
N THR A 141 -18.46 5.95 3.25
CA THR A 141 -18.95 4.90 2.35
C THR A 141 -19.21 3.59 3.10
N LEU A 142 -18.27 3.17 3.95
CA LEU A 142 -18.37 1.95 4.75
C LEU A 142 -19.52 2.02 5.76
N ARG A 143 -19.80 3.17 6.38
CA ARG A 143 -20.95 3.34 7.30
C ARG A 143 -22.30 3.22 6.61
N MET A 144 -22.38 3.61 5.34
CA MET A 144 -23.60 3.48 4.54
C MET A 144 -23.80 2.05 4.02
N LEU A 145 -22.75 1.24 4.03
CA LEU A 145 -22.77 -0.16 3.60
C LEU A 145 -23.01 -1.05 4.82
N ASP A 146 -24.01 -1.93 4.77
CA ASP A 146 -24.20 -2.90 5.84
C ASP A 146 -23.08 -3.97 5.86
N ASP A 147 -22.86 -4.58 7.03
CA ASP A 147 -21.78 -5.56 7.24
C ASP A 147 -21.88 -6.77 6.29
N VAL A 148 -23.11 -7.14 5.91
CA VAL A 148 -23.37 -8.28 5.00
C VAL A 148 -22.86 -7.96 3.60
N ARG A 149 -23.16 -6.78 3.08
CA ARG A 149 -22.68 -6.32 1.76
C ARG A 149 -21.17 -6.11 1.77
N LEU A 150 -20.63 -5.50 2.82
CA LEU A 150 -19.18 -5.32 2.94
C LEU A 150 -18.46 -6.66 2.88
N ARG A 151 -18.90 -7.64 3.69
CA ARG A 151 -18.35 -8.99 3.67
C ARG A 151 -18.50 -9.65 2.30
N LYS A 152 -19.64 -9.48 1.64
CA LYS A 152 -19.87 -10.02 0.29
C LYS A 152 -18.87 -9.45 -0.73
N VAL A 153 -18.57 -8.15 -0.69
CA VAL A 153 -17.60 -7.53 -1.60
C VAL A 153 -16.19 -8.05 -1.33
N VAL A 154 -15.76 -8.07 -0.07
CA VAL A 154 -14.40 -8.49 0.32
C VAL A 154 -14.17 -9.98 0.06
N THR A 155 -15.11 -10.84 0.47
CA THR A 155 -15.04 -12.28 0.20
C THR A 155 -15.19 -12.58 -1.29
N GLY A 156 -16.02 -11.80 -2.00
CA GLY A 156 -16.15 -11.92 -3.46
C GLY A 156 -14.82 -11.63 -4.17
N TYR A 157 -14.11 -10.57 -3.76
CA TYR A 157 -12.80 -10.21 -4.30
C TYR A 157 -11.78 -11.33 -4.05
N ALA A 158 -11.67 -11.79 -2.80
CA ALA A 158 -10.80 -12.90 -2.43
C ALA A 158 -11.08 -14.16 -3.27
N ASN A 159 -12.35 -14.57 -3.36
CA ASN A 159 -12.75 -15.76 -4.12
C ASN A 159 -12.51 -15.61 -5.62
N ALA A 160 -12.70 -14.42 -6.18
CA ALA A 160 -12.43 -14.17 -7.60
C ALA A 160 -10.93 -14.39 -7.91
N LEU A 161 -10.05 -13.91 -7.03
CA LEU A 161 -8.61 -14.14 -7.16
C LEU A 161 -8.21 -15.61 -6.96
N GLU A 162 -8.76 -16.28 -5.94
CA GLU A 162 -8.46 -17.70 -5.67
C GLU A 162 -8.87 -18.63 -6.81
N ASN A 163 -10.01 -18.35 -7.46
CA ASN A 163 -10.56 -19.19 -8.51
C ASN A 163 -10.12 -18.77 -9.92
N GLY A 164 -9.35 -17.69 -10.06
CA GLY A 164 -9.00 -17.16 -11.39
C GLY A 164 -10.22 -16.58 -12.15
N ASP A 165 -11.26 -16.17 -11.43
CA ASP A 165 -12.54 -15.76 -12.00
C ASP A 165 -12.54 -14.25 -12.34
N ALA A 166 -12.17 -13.95 -13.58
CA ALA A 166 -12.12 -12.59 -14.09
C ALA A 166 -13.51 -11.91 -14.16
N ASP A 167 -14.57 -12.69 -14.40
CA ASP A 167 -15.93 -12.16 -14.53
C ASP A 167 -16.50 -11.80 -13.16
N ALA A 168 -16.27 -12.65 -12.15
CA ALA A 168 -16.59 -12.33 -10.76
C ALA A 168 -15.80 -11.11 -10.28
N LEU A 169 -14.51 -11.00 -10.64
CA LEU A 169 -13.72 -9.81 -10.31
C LEU A 169 -14.35 -8.56 -10.93
N VAL A 170 -14.60 -8.54 -12.25
CA VAL A 170 -15.12 -7.34 -12.93
C VAL A 170 -16.49 -6.90 -12.40
N ALA A 171 -17.33 -7.86 -11.99
CA ALA A 171 -18.64 -7.59 -11.42
C ALA A 171 -18.56 -6.77 -10.12
N LEU A 172 -17.44 -6.85 -9.38
CA LEU A 172 -17.20 -6.12 -8.14
C LEU A 172 -16.60 -4.72 -8.37
N LEU A 173 -16.04 -4.43 -9.55
CA LEU A 173 -15.31 -3.18 -9.78
C LEU A 173 -16.23 -2.05 -10.26
N THR A 174 -15.85 -0.80 -9.99
CA THR A 174 -16.38 0.36 -10.75
C THR A 174 -15.77 0.38 -12.15
N GLU A 175 -16.35 1.18 -13.05
CA GLU A 175 -15.82 1.33 -14.41
C GLU A 175 -14.46 2.01 -14.43
N ASP A 176 -14.25 2.97 -13.54
CA ASP A 176 -13.06 3.82 -13.39
C ASP A 176 -12.03 3.28 -12.38
N VAL A 177 -12.18 2.01 -11.97
CA VAL A 177 -11.36 1.36 -10.95
C VAL A 177 -9.86 1.56 -11.17
N THR A 178 -9.11 1.73 -10.09
CA THR A 178 -7.64 1.75 -10.14
C THR A 178 -7.03 0.56 -9.43
N TRP A 179 -5.88 0.08 -9.91
CA TRP A 179 -5.03 -0.86 -9.18
C TRP A 179 -3.60 -0.36 -9.19
N SER A 180 -2.98 -0.19 -8.02
CA SER A 180 -1.57 0.18 -7.87
C SER A 180 -0.82 -0.78 -6.95
N MET A 181 0.50 -0.84 -7.09
CA MET A 181 1.39 -1.65 -6.25
C MET A 181 2.57 -0.85 -5.72
N PRO A 182 2.38 0.11 -4.79
CA PRO A 182 3.50 0.88 -4.27
C PRO A 182 4.60 -0.02 -3.66
N PRO A 183 5.90 0.31 -3.84
CA PRO A 183 6.44 1.53 -4.46
C PRO A 183 6.57 1.45 -5.99
N MET A 184 6.08 0.38 -6.64
CA MET A 184 6.17 0.25 -8.09
C MET A 184 5.38 1.39 -8.76
N PRO A 185 5.97 2.08 -9.75
CA PRO A 185 5.33 3.23 -10.40
C PRO A 185 4.15 2.85 -11.30
N HIS A 186 3.96 1.54 -11.55
CA HIS A 186 2.89 1.03 -12.40
C HIS A 186 1.54 1.13 -11.68
N TRP A 187 0.57 1.72 -12.38
CA TRP A 187 -0.82 1.78 -11.95
C TRP A 187 -1.72 1.51 -13.17
N TYR A 188 -2.83 0.83 -12.93
CA TYR A 188 -3.82 0.47 -13.92
C TYR A 188 -5.09 1.25 -13.65
N ARG A 189 -5.74 1.73 -14.71
CA ARG A 189 -7.00 2.47 -14.62
C ARG A 189 -8.02 1.92 -15.59
N GLY A 190 -9.23 1.73 -15.09
CA GLY A 190 -10.36 1.17 -15.81
C GLY A 190 -10.36 -0.36 -15.81
N ARG A 191 -11.55 -0.94 -15.96
CA ARG A 191 -11.78 -2.39 -15.91
C ARG A 191 -10.88 -3.18 -16.85
N THR A 192 -10.70 -2.72 -18.09
CA THR A 192 -9.88 -3.42 -19.09
C THR A 192 -8.43 -3.56 -18.64
N ALA A 193 -7.76 -2.45 -18.32
CA ALA A 193 -6.36 -2.47 -17.90
C ALA A 193 -6.15 -3.26 -16.60
N VAL A 194 -7.11 -3.16 -15.66
CA VAL A 194 -7.10 -3.92 -14.42
C VAL A 194 -7.25 -5.43 -14.67
N LEU A 195 -8.16 -5.84 -15.56
CA LEU A 195 -8.34 -7.26 -15.88
C LEU A 195 -7.16 -7.84 -16.65
N ASP A 196 -6.56 -7.08 -17.57
CA ASP A 196 -5.39 -7.54 -18.30
C ASP A 196 -4.21 -7.77 -17.36
N PHE A 197 -4.00 -6.85 -16.42
CA PHE A 197 -3.07 -7.04 -15.32
C PHE A 197 -3.43 -8.24 -14.44
N ALA A 198 -4.70 -8.36 -14.03
CA ALA A 198 -5.13 -9.45 -13.18
C ALA A 198 -4.87 -10.82 -13.84
N ARG A 199 -5.11 -10.94 -15.15
CA ARG A 199 -4.84 -12.16 -15.93
C ARG A 199 -3.35 -12.46 -16.12
N SER A 200 -2.49 -11.44 -16.13
CA SER A 200 -1.05 -11.66 -16.29
C SER A 200 -0.38 -12.17 -15.01
N ALA A 201 -0.94 -11.83 -13.84
CA ALA A 201 -0.36 -12.18 -12.55
C ALA A 201 -1.36 -12.88 -11.60
N PRO A 202 -2.24 -12.18 -10.85
CA PRO A 202 -2.98 -12.81 -9.75
C PRO A 202 -4.03 -13.85 -10.17
N LEU A 203 -4.63 -13.73 -11.36
CA LEU A 203 -5.53 -14.73 -11.97
C LEU A 203 -4.79 -15.68 -12.92
N GLY A 204 -3.49 -15.47 -13.12
CA GLY A 204 -2.68 -16.09 -14.15
C GLY A 204 -1.69 -17.14 -13.63
N PRO A 205 -0.58 -17.38 -14.36
CA PRO A 205 0.34 -18.48 -14.08
C PRO A 205 1.27 -18.24 -12.87
N CYS A 206 1.06 -17.16 -12.12
CA CYS A 206 1.84 -16.79 -10.93
C CYS A 206 1.91 -17.91 -9.89
N GLY A 207 0.83 -18.68 -9.77
CA GLY A 207 0.72 -19.79 -8.83
C GLY A 207 -0.70 -19.92 -8.33
N SER A 208 -0.86 -20.64 -7.23
CA SER A 208 -2.15 -20.75 -6.54
C SER A 208 -2.17 -19.79 -5.36
N TRP A 209 -3.30 -19.12 -5.19
CA TRP A 209 -3.51 -18.13 -4.15
C TRP A 209 -4.42 -18.62 -3.05
N ARG A 210 -4.21 -18.09 -1.85
CA ARG A 210 -5.15 -18.12 -0.73
C ARG A 210 -5.21 -16.75 -0.09
N HIS A 211 -6.38 -16.37 0.38
CA HIS A 211 -6.62 -15.05 0.90
C HIS A 211 -7.22 -15.08 2.30
N LEU A 212 -6.73 -14.19 3.17
CA LEU A 212 -7.33 -13.92 4.47
C LEU A 212 -7.90 -12.51 4.46
N THR A 213 -9.16 -12.34 4.88
CA THR A 213 -9.76 -11.01 5.05
C THR A 213 -9.19 -10.34 6.30
N THR A 214 -8.88 -9.05 6.20
CA THR A 214 -8.36 -8.23 7.30
C THR A 214 -8.81 -6.77 7.15
N GLY A 215 -8.28 -5.87 8.00
CA GLY A 215 -8.48 -4.43 7.90
C GLY A 215 -7.15 -3.69 7.91
N ALA A 216 -7.01 -2.71 7.03
CA ALA A 216 -5.83 -1.86 6.93
C ALA A 216 -6.24 -0.41 6.71
N ASN A 217 -5.60 0.53 7.41
CA ASN A 217 -5.84 1.96 7.24
C ASN A 217 -7.34 2.33 7.40
N GLY A 218 -8.04 1.65 8.32
CA GLY A 218 -9.49 1.75 8.54
C GLY A 218 -10.36 1.19 7.42
N GLN A 219 -9.78 0.54 6.40
CA GLN A 219 -10.46 0.05 5.21
C GLN A 219 -10.44 -1.49 5.15
N PRO A 220 -11.41 -2.10 4.44
CA PRO A 220 -11.35 -3.52 4.15
C PRO A 220 -10.07 -3.87 3.38
N ALA A 221 -9.41 -4.93 3.81
CA ALA A 221 -8.20 -5.41 3.16
C ALA A 221 -8.20 -6.94 3.02
N VAL A 222 -7.39 -7.43 2.09
CA VAL A 222 -7.23 -8.87 1.82
C VAL A 222 -5.74 -9.19 1.78
N ALA A 223 -5.30 -10.10 2.63
CA ALA A 223 -3.93 -10.59 2.63
C ALA A 223 -3.80 -11.78 1.66
N GLY A 224 -2.94 -11.64 0.65
CA GLY A 224 -2.65 -12.66 -0.35
C GLY A 224 -1.49 -13.55 0.06
N TYR A 225 -1.73 -14.86 0.04
CA TYR A 225 -0.73 -15.90 0.24
C TYR A 225 -0.53 -16.65 -1.08
N LEU A 226 0.71 -16.67 -1.56
CA LEU A 226 1.06 -17.26 -2.84
C LEU A 226 1.80 -18.57 -2.64
N ARG A 227 1.45 -19.57 -3.46
CA ARG A 227 2.23 -20.78 -3.65
C ARG A 227 2.66 -20.91 -5.11
N ARG A 228 3.96 -20.72 -5.35
CA ARG A 228 4.59 -20.88 -6.67
C ARG A 228 4.92 -22.35 -6.93
N GLY A 229 3.95 -23.10 -7.43
CA GLY A 229 4.10 -24.53 -7.78
C GLY A 229 4.37 -25.47 -6.59
N GLY A 230 4.31 -26.78 -6.86
CA GLY A 230 4.59 -27.83 -5.87
C GLY A 230 3.51 -27.97 -4.78
N THR A 231 3.83 -28.76 -3.75
CA THR A 231 2.93 -29.11 -2.63
C THR A 231 3.25 -28.35 -1.34
N GLY A 232 4.12 -27.35 -1.41
CA GLY A 232 4.54 -26.55 -0.26
C GLY A 232 3.41 -25.67 0.34
N PRO A 233 3.69 -24.98 1.45
CA PRO A 233 2.74 -24.05 2.04
C PRO A 233 2.52 -22.83 1.14
N TYR A 234 1.45 -22.08 1.40
CA TYR A 234 1.29 -20.74 0.83
C TYR A 234 1.99 -19.74 1.74
N LEU A 235 2.77 -18.84 1.15
CA LEU A 235 3.56 -17.85 1.87
C LEU A 235 2.98 -16.45 1.69
N PRO A 236 3.05 -15.58 2.70
CA PRO A 236 2.64 -14.18 2.60
C PRO A 236 3.25 -13.48 1.38
N TRP A 237 2.42 -12.77 0.64
CA TRP A 237 2.85 -12.06 -0.56
C TRP A 237 2.40 -10.61 -0.58
N SER A 238 1.13 -10.32 -0.28
CA SER A 238 0.58 -8.96 -0.34
C SER A 238 -0.46 -8.68 0.72
N VAL A 239 -0.70 -7.40 0.98
CA VAL A 239 -1.93 -6.89 1.60
C VAL A 239 -2.58 -5.92 0.62
N ASP A 240 -3.75 -6.28 0.12
CA ASP A 240 -4.53 -5.49 -0.83
C ASP A 240 -5.57 -4.69 -0.06
N VAL A 241 -5.45 -3.37 -0.05
CA VAL A 241 -6.40 -2.47 0.61
C VAL A 241 -7.43 -2.00 -0.41
N LEU A 242 -8.71 -2.20 -0.08
CA LEU A 242 -9.82 -1.96 -1.00
C LEU A 242 -10.50 -0.62 -0.68
N THR A 243 -10.53 0.25 -1.69
CA THR A 243 -11.28 1.50 -1.67
C THR A 243 -12.63 1.27 -2.34
N LEU A 244 -13.73 1.47 -1.61
CA LEU A 244 -15.09 1.24 -2.08
C LEU A 244 -15.77 2.55 -2.53
N ARG A 245 -16.69 2.43 -3.48
CA ARG A 245 -17.67 3.46 -3.85
C ARG A 245 -19.03 2.80 -3.92
N GLY A 246 -19.86 3.04 -2.89
CA GLY A 246 -21.07 2.24 -2.69
C GLY A 246 -20.69 0.79 -2.37
N ASP A 247 -21.26 -0.15 -3.13
CA ASP A 247 -21.03 -1.59 -3.01
C ASP A 247 -20.00 -2.14 -4.02
N ARG A 248 -19.22 -1.26 -4.66
CA ARG A 248 -18.22 -1.62 -5.67
C ARG A 248 -16.82 -1.15 -5.28
N ILE A 249 -15.81 -1.87 -5.74
CA ILE A 249 -14.39 -1.54 -5.55
C ILE A 249 -13.99 -0.49 -6.60
N ALA A 250 -13.60 0.69 -6.12
CA ALA A 250 -13.12 1.80 -6.93
C ALA A 250 -11.59 1.89 -6.95
N GLY A 251 -10.90 1.24 -6.01
CA GLY A 251 -9.44 1.23 -5.96
C GLY A 251 -8.92 0.01 -5.23
N ILE A 252 -7.78 -0.50 -5.69
CA ILE A 252 -7.02 -1.58 -5.09
C ILE A 252 -5.58 -1.10 -4.95
N THR A 253 -5.09 -1.07 -3.71
CA THR A 253 -3.67 -0.77 -3.43
C THR A 253 -3.03 -1.99 -2.82
N SER A 254 -2.16 -2.63 -3.60
CA SER A 254 -1.46 -3.86 -3.21
C SER A 254 -0.09 -3.54 -2.63
N PHE A 255 0.07 -3.75 -1.33
CA PHE A 255 1.36 -3.63 -0.66
C PHE A 255 2.07 -4.98 -0.67
N LEU A 256 3.15 -5.07 -1.44
CA LEU A 256 3.88 -6.32 -1.65
C LEU A 256 4.94 -6.52 -0.56
N GLY A 257 5.06 -7.74 -0.06
CA GLY A 257 6.13 -8.14 0.84
C GLY A 257 5.66 -9.04 1.98
N ALA A 258 6.44 -10.08 2.26
CA ALA A 258 6.13 -11.04 3.32
C ALA A 258 6.11 -10.43 4.73
N GLY A 259 6.84 -9.32 4.94
CA GLY A 259 6.92 -8.62 6.22
C GLY A 259 5.60 -8.02 6.70
N HIS A 260 4.62 -7.84 5.82
CA HIS A 260 3.31 -7.32 6.21
C HIS A 260 2.49 -8.31 7.04
N ALA A 261 2.59 -9.62 6.80
CA ALA A 261 1.79 -10.60 7.55
C ALA A 261 2.03 -10.51 9.07
N ALA A 262 3.29 -10.42 9.49
CA ALA A 262 3.67 -10.31 10.90
C ALA A 262 3.09 -9.04 11.56
N ALA A 263 3.15 -7.89 10.87
CA ALA A 263 2.59 -6.64 11.38
C ALA A 263 1.07 -6.72 11.58
N PHE A 264 0.38 -7.50 10.76
CA PHE A 264 -1.08 -7.69 10.82
C PHE A 264 -1.50 -8.85 11.76
N GLY A 265 -0.54 -9.51 12.43
CA GLY A 265 -0.83 -10.68 13.27
C GLY A 265 -1.33 -11.89 12.47
N LEU A 266 -1.01 -11.95 11.18
CA LEU A 266 -1.41 -13.02 10.27
C LEU A 266 -0.36 -14.15 10.28
N PRO A 267 -0.74 -15.40 9.94
CA PRO A 267 0.19 -16.52 9.91
C PRO A 267 1.37 -16.31 8.94
N ASP A 268 2.56 -16.81 9.29
CA ASP A 268 3.74 -16.78 8.40
C ASP A 268 3.63 -17.76 7.23
N ALA A 269 2.69 -18.72 7.30
CA ALA A 269 2.40 -19.67 6.25
C ALA A 269 0.97 -20.23 6.41
N LEU A 270 0.32 -20.58 5.30
CA LEU A 270 -0.93 -21.36 5.31
C LEU A 270 -0.67 -22.79 4.83
N PRO A 271 -1.27 -23.80 5.49
CA PRO A 271 -1.07 -25.19 5.13
C PRO A 271 -1.68 -25.49 3.75
N PRO A 272 -1.12 -26.45 3.01
CA PRO A 272 -1.73 -26.94 1.78
C PRO A 272 -3.03 -27.70 2.14
N GLY A 273 -4.20 -27.07 1.97
CA GLY A 273 -5.50 -27.75 2.05
C GLY A 273 -6.55 -27.18 3.01
N ALA A 274 -6.23 -26.24 3.91
CA ALA A 274 -7.25 -25.67 4.80
C ALA A 274 -8.15 -24.65 4.08
N ALA A 275 -9.47 -24.85 4.05
CA ALA A 275 -10.37 -23.72 3.87
C ALA A 275 -10.14 -22.74 5.03
N VAL A 276 -10.02 -21.45 4.72
CA VAL A 276 -9.83 -20.40 5.73
C VAL A 276 -11.06 -20.40 6.64
N PRO A 277 -10.93 -20.63 7.96
CA PRO A 277 -12.07 -20.48 8.85
C PRO A 277 -12.47 -19.00 8.88
N PRO A 278 -13.78 -18.68 8.89
CA PRO A 278 -14.23 -17.30 8.94
C PRO A 278 -13.69 -16.61 10.21
N PRO A 279 -13.37 -15.30 10.14
CA PRO A 279 -12.96 -14.55 11.32
C PRO A 279 -14.08 -14.60 12.37
N ARG A 280 -13.69 -14.78 13.64
CA ARG A 280 -14.61 -14.73 14.79
C ARG A 280 -15.15 -13.33 14.99
#